data_AF-A0A1Y4DUW7-F1
#
_entry.id   AF-A0A1Y4DUW7-F1
#
_cell.length_a   1.000
_cell.length_b   1.000
_cell.length_c   1.000
_cell.angle_alpha   90.00
_cell.angle_beta   90.00
_cell.angle_gamma   90.00
#
_symmetry.space_group_name_H-M   'P 1'
#
loop_
_entity.id
_entity.type
_entity.pdbx_description
1 polymer ?
#
loop_
_entity_poly.entity_id
_entity_poly.type
_entity_poly.pdbx_seq_one_letter_code
_entity_poly.pdbx_strand_id
1 'polypeptide(L)'
;MAQINPGNRLYLYQLLSREVGVGRQTLLPRVEEALEADGLCVGDLGCSSMRELCEQLGEFVKLTVFKKGYVYATVLANEEYDRALEQQERAGEKASGGKPWKRRRGAKALKPVKPRHVEPEPEPEPAPEPEPEPEPEPTPELEPELEPEPEPEPEPEPEPEPEPAPEPEPEPSISLTITYVPKQAQEQPTQKVPSRTAAAQSDLPQDFHRDVRCPDDQLSKLYQVLPPDVDPMATLEEDFRVARSTGTIEGTRSNVTFPLRFLRADGTGPVRVSLRRSAKAVSGKRWTLADVDAGEPAEVGLEGLNEEAGPLAKAERLLATTVQLGSWDEALRSLAESLAPDSWGPDRCVLRGYLALTFARVQAEGLLGVSEDGSRAWFETGILAAEGKPLYARLSACEGDIPWRLDGFSTEL
;
A
#
# COMPACT_ATOMS: atom_id res chain seq x y z
N MET A 1 -34.31 14.90 11.68
CA MET A 1 -34.49 15.02 10.22
C MET A 1 -34.33 16.48 9.84
N ALA A 2 -33.15 16.88 9.37
CA ALA A 2 -32.99 18.25 8.89
C ALA A 2 -33.78 18.37 7.58
N GLN A 3 -34.79 19.24 7.55
CA GLN A 3 -35.55 19.52 6.34
C GLN A 3 -34.80 20.59 5.55
N ILE A 4 -34.30 20.25 4.36
CA ILE A 4 -33.78 21.22 3.40
C ILE A 4 -34.90 22.27 3.13
N ASN A 5 -34.71 23.49 3.60
CA ASN A 5 -35.68 24.58 3.46
C ASN A 5 -35.79 25.00 1.98
N PRO A 6 -36.96 25.42 1.48
CA PRO A 6 -37.12 26.07 0.18
C PRO A 6 -36.04 27.07 -0.23
N GLY A 7 -35.49 27.86 0.71
CA GLY A 7 -34.37 28.78 0.42
C GLY A 7 -33.05 28.05 0.10
N ASN A 8 -32.78 26.94 0.77
CA ASN A 8 -31.61 26.09 0.50
C ASN A 8 -31.78 25.36 -0.83
N ARG A 9 -33.00 24.91 -1.16
CA ARG A 9 -33.30 24.27 -2.44
C ARG A 9 -33.06 25.20 -3.62
N LEU A 10 -33.51 26.45 -3.52
CA LEU A 10 -33.26 27.48 -4.53
C LEU A 10 -31.76 27.78 -4.71
N TYR A 11 -31.00 27.80 -3.60
CA TYR A 11 -29.55 27.96 -3.66
C TYR A 11 -28.86 26.77 -4.35
N LEU A 12 -29.22 25.54 -3.97
CA LEU A 12 -28.67 24.32 -4.56
C LEU A 12 -29.03 24.20 -6.05
N TYR A 13 -30.24 24.60 -6.45
CA TYR A 13 -30.61 24.68 -7.86
C TYR A 13 -29.73 25.67 -8.63
N GLN A 14 -29.51 26.87 -8.08
CA GLN A 14 -28.63 27.86 -8.69
C GLN A 14 -27.17 27.37 -8.82
N LEU A 15 -26.65 26.72 -7.77
CA LEU A 15 -25.29 26.19 -7.77
C LEU A 15 -25.13 25.05 -8.77
N LEU A 16 -25.99 24.05 -8.72
CA LEU A 16 -25.91 22.87 -9.60
C LEU A 16 -26.22 23.21 -11.06
N SER A 17 -27.14 24.13 -11.33
CA SER A 17 -27.37 24.61 -12.70
C SER A 17 -26.15 25.33 -13.29
N ARG A 18 -25.36 26.04 -12.46
CA ARG A 18 -24.12 26.71 -12.86
C ARG A 18 -22.96 25.73 -13.08
N GLU A 19 -22.71 24.84 -12.12
CA GLU A 19 -21.53 23.98 -12.11
C GLU A 19 -21.72 22.68 -12.93
N VAL A 20 -22.90 22.07 -12.86
CA VAL A 20 -23.20 20.79 -13.50
C VAL A 20 -23.90 20.98 -14.85
N GLY A 21 -24.70 22.04 -14.97
CA GLY A 21 -25.46 22.37 -16.17
C GLY A 21 -26.82 21.65 -16.23
N VAL A 22 -27.81 22.36 -16.76
CA VAL A 22 -29.19 21.86 -16.90
C VAL A 22 -29.30 20.89 -18.09
N GLY A 23 -29.98 19.77 -17.89
CA GLY A 23 -30.25 18.76 -18.92
C GLY A 23 -29.08 17.83 -19.26
N ARG A 24 -27.95 17.93 -18.54
CA ARG A 24 -26.76 17.08 -18.75
C ARG A 24 -26.70 15.97 -17.72
N GLN A 25 -26.36 14.76 -18.16
CA GLN A 25 -26.10 13.64 -17.25
C GLN A 25 -24.68 13.76 -16.72
N THR A 26 -24.55 13.78 -15.40
CA THR A 26 -23.27 13.94 -14.71
C THR A 26 -23.12 12.84 -13.66
N LEU A 27 -21.91 12.31 -13.51
CA LEU A 27 -21.62 11.29 -12.49
C LEU A 27 -21.81 11.88 -11.10
N LEU A 28 -22.39 11.10 -10.18
CA LEU A 28 -22.68 11.55 -8.81
C LEU A 28 -21.47 12.17 -8.07
N PRO A 29 -20.23 11.61 -8.16
CA PRO A 29 -19.05 12.22 -7.54
C PRO A 29 -18.72 13.62 -8.07
N ARG A 30 -19.01 13.90 -9.35
CA ARG A 30 -18.76 15.23 -9.93
C ARG A 30 -19.76 16.28 -9.42
N VAL A 31 -20.93 15.84 -8.96
CA VAL A 31 -21.91 16.71 -8.30
C VAL A 31 -21.49 16.99 -6.86
N GLU A 32 -20.88 16.01 -6.20
CA GLU A 32 -20.30 16.15 -4.86
C GLU A 32 -19.14 17.15 -4.86
N GLU A 33 -18.22 17.03 -5.81
CA GLU A 33 -17.12 17.98 -6.03
C GLU A 33 -17.63 19.42 -6.23
N ALA A 34 -18.77 19.59 -6.91
CA ALA A 34 -19.38 20.91 -7.12
C ALA A 34 -19.95 21.53 -5.83
N LEU A 35 -20.37 20.70 -4.86
CA LEU A 35 -20.81 21.16 -3.54
C LEU A 35 -19.59 21.51 -2.67
N GLU A 36 -18.58 20.65 -2.67
CA GLU A 36 -17.33 20.85 -1.92
C GLU A 36 -16.58 22.10 -2.37
N ALA A 37 -16.55 22.38 -3.69
CA ALA A 37 -15.95 23.60 -4.23
C ALA A 37 -16.63 24.88 -3.74
N ASP A 38 -17.92 24.81 -3.35
CA ASP A 38 -18.66 25.91 -2.72
C ASP A 38 -18.61 25.82 -1.18
N GLY A 39 -17.85 24.89 -0.61
CA GLY A 39 -17.69 24.70 0.84
C GLY A 39 -18.94 24.15 1.52
N LEU A 40 -19.70 23.30 0.82
CA LEU A 40 -20.87 22.60 1.35
C LEU A 40 -20.58 21.11 1.40
N CYS A 41 -20.90 20.47 2.53
CA CYS A 41 -20.89 19.01 2.64
C CYS A 41 -22.32 18.46 2.70
N VAL A 42 -22.47 17.18 2.41
CA VAL A 42 -23.79 16.51 2.45
C VAL A 42 -24.37 16.50 3.88
N GLY A 43 -23.51 16.47 4.90
CA GLY A 43 -23.87 16.56 6.31
C GLY A 43 -24.50 17.90 6.71
N ASP A 44 -24.11 19.01 6.08
CA ASP A 44 -24.66 20.36 6.33
C ASP A 44 -26.17 20.44 6.03
N LEU A 45 -26.62 19.57 5.13
CA LEU A 45 -28.00 19.46 4.68
C LEU A 45 -28.78 18.38 5.46
N GLY A 46 -28.11 17.71 6.42
CA GLY A 46 -28.62 16.61 7.22
C GLY A 46 -28.93 15.36 6.41
N CYS A 47 -28.19 15.15 5.33
CA CYS A 47 -28.21 13.93 4.53
C CYS A 47 -26.99 13.07 4.88
N SER A 48 -27.17 11.75 4.89
CA SER A 48 -26.09 10.79 5.20
C SER A 48 -25.25 10.41 3.98
N SER A 49 -25.77 10.65 2.77
CA SER A 49 -25.07 10.34 1.53
C SER A 49 -25.50 11.27 0.39
N MET A 50 -24.61 11.48 -0.58
CA MET A 50 -24.88 12.32 -1.75
C MET A 50 -26.10 11.81 -2.56
N ARG A 51 -26.32 10.50 -2.53
CA ARG A 51 -27.51 9.87 -3.11
C ARG A 51 -28.79 10.32 -2.41
N GLU A 52 -28.82 10.27 -1.08
CA GLU A 52 -29.98 10.71 -0.29
C GLU A 52 -30.29 12.19 -0.54
N LEU A 53 -29.25 13.04 -0.63
CA LEU A 53 -29.42 14.45 -0.97
C LEU A 53 -30.09 14.63 -2.34
N CYS A 54 -29.59 13.96 -3.36
CA CYS A 54 -30.19 14.01 -4.70
C CYS A 54 -31.62 13.44 -4.75
N GLU A 55 -31.94 12.42 -3.93
CA GLU A 55 -33.31 11.91 -3.79
C GLU A 55 -34.23 12.97 -3.14
N GLN A 56 -33.76 13.70 -2.14
CA GLN A 56 -34.49 14.82 -1.52
C GLN A 56 -34.67 16.02 -2.46
N LEU A 57 -33.79 16.19 -3.44
CA LEU A 57 -33.84 17.22 -4.49
C LEU A 57 -34.57 16.74 -5.76
N GLY A 58 -35.36 15.67 -5.68
CA GLY A 58 -36.07 15.05 -6.81
C GLY A 58 -36.99 15.98 -7.63
N GLU A 59 -37.29 17.18 -7.12
CA GLU A 59 -38.02 18.25 -7.82
C GLU A 59 -37.23 18.87 -8.99
N PHE A 60 -35.90 18.84 -8.95
CA PHE A 60 -35.05 19.33 -10.04
C PHE A 60 -33.80 18.46 -10.27
N VAL A 61 -33.60 17.37 -9.54
CA VAL A 61 -32.51 16.41 -9.77
C VAL A 61 -33.09 15.04 -10.06
N LYS A 62 -32.77 14.50 -11.24
CA LYS A 62 -33.12 13.12 -11.60
C LYS A 62 -31.92 12.20 -11.42
N LEU A 63 -32.07 11.19 -10.57
CA LEU A 63 -31.09 10.12 -10.43
C LEU A 63 -31.35 8.97 -11.41
N THR A 64 -30.28 8.45 -12.00
CA THR A 64 -30.32 7.32 -12.92
C THR A 64 -29.26 6.30 -12.49
N VAL A 65 -29.70 5.12 -12.07
CA VAL A 65 -28.82 4.02 -11.62
C VAL A 65 -28.67 3.01 -12.75
N PHE A 66 -27.44 2.70 -13.14
CA PHE A 66 -27.13 1.70 -14.18
C PHE A 66 -26.73 0.35 -13.57
N LYS A 67 -26.91 -0.74 -14.34
CA LYS A 67 -26.62 -2.13 -13.91
C LYS A 67 -25.16 -2.40 -13.49
N LYS A 68 -24.24 -1.46 -13.70
CA LYS A 68 -22.82 -1.52 -13.31
C LYS A 68 -22.49 -0.67 -12.06
N GLY A 69 -23.49 -0.29 -11.26
CA GLY A 69 -23.29 0.49 -10.02
C GLY A 69 -23.11 2.00 -10.22
N TYR A 70 -22.92 2.48 -11.45
CA TYR A 70 -22.82 3.93 -11.72
C TYR A 70 -24.15 4.64 -11.49
N VAL A 71 -24.10 5.69 -10.68
CA VAL A 71 -25.22 6.61 -10.41
C VAL A 71 -24.92 7.93 -11.10
N TYR A 72 -25.86 8.37 -11.94
CA TYR A 72 -25.82 9.67 -12.59
C TYR A 72 -26.91 10.57 -12.02
N ALA A 73 -26.60 11.84 -11.86
CA ALA A 73 -27.57 12.89 -11.58
C ALA A 73 -27.76 13.77 -12.83
N THR A 74 -28.98 14.23 -13.05
CA THR A 74 -29.33 15.16 -14.12
C THR A 74 -30.14 16.30 -13.53
N VAL A 75 -29.60 17.52 -13.60
CA VAL A 75 -30.32 18.72 -13.16
C VAL A 75 -31.37 19.07 -14.21
N LEU A 76 -32.64 19.09 -13.83
CA LEU A 76 -33.78 19.45 -14.68
C LEU A 76 -34.11 20.93 -14.49
N ALA A 77 -34.51 21.60 -15.57
CA ALA A 77 -34.97 22.99 -15.50
C ALA A 77 -36.21 23.08 -14.60
N ASN A 78 -36.23 24.07 -13.71
CA ASN A 78 -37.36 24.34 -12.83
C ASN A 78 -37.83 25.78 -13.01
N GLU A 79 -38.96 25.94 -13.71
CA GLU A 79 -39.51 27.25 -14.07
C GLU A 79 -39.89 28.11 -12.85
N GLU A 80 -40.16 27.53 -11.69
CA GLU A 80 -40.48 28.29 -10.47
C GLU A 80 -39.22 28.89 -9.86
N TYR A 81 -38.12 28.15 -9.88
CA TYR A 81 -36.82 28.62 -9.39
C TYR A 81 -36.15 29.58 -10.36
N ASP A 82 -36.26 29.34 -11.67
CA ASP A 82 -35.80 30.28 -12.70
C ASP A 82 -36.51 31.63 -12.55
N ARG A 83 -37.84 31.62 -12.39
CA ARG A 83 -38.63 32.84 -12.14
C ARG A 83 -38.26 33.54 -10.83
N ALA A 84 -37.95 32.78 -9.77
CA ALA A 84 -37.54 33.36 -8.50
C ALA A 84 -36.16 34.05 -8.58
N LEU A 85 -35.20 33.44 -9.28
CA LEU A 85 -33.86 34.00 -9.51
C LEU A 85 -33.94 35.27 -10.39
N GLU A 86 -34.70 35.25 -11.49
CA GLU A 86 -34.89 36.42 -12.36
C GLU A 86 -35.57 37.61 -11.64
N GLN A 87 -36.55 37.34 -10.77
CA GLN A 87 -37.21 38.39 -9.98
C GLN A 87 -36.24 39.04 -8.98
N GLN A 88 -35.27 38.29 -8.47
CA GLN A 88 -34.25 38.81 -7.57
C GLN A 88 -33.22 39.68 -8.30
N GLU A 89 -32.77 39.26 -9.48
CA GLU A 89 -31.85 40.07 -10.30
C GLU A 89 -32.49 41.40 -10.71
N ARG A 90 -33.75 41.37 -11.18
CA ARG A 90 -34.52 42.57 -11.51
C ARG A 90 -34.81 43.47 -10.30
N ALA A 91 -34.97 42.90 -9.11
CA ALA A 91 -35.14 43.67 -7.88
C ALA A 91 -33.82 44.29 -7.40
N GLY A 92 -32.68 43.62 -7.60
CA GLY A 92 -31.34 44.15 -7.32
C GLY A 92 -30.97 45.33 -8.22
N GLU A 93 -31.27 45.24 -9.52
CA GLU A 93 -31.04 46.35 -10.48
C GLU A 93 -31.91 47.58 -10.19
N LYS A 94 -33.20 47.37 -9.82
CA LYS A 94 -34.12 48.47 -9.49
C LYS A 94 -33.89 49.09 -8.10
N ALA A 95 -33.08 48.47 -7.23
CA ALA A 95 -32.81 48.92 -5.87
C ALA A 95 -31.64 49.90 -5.73
N SER A 96 -30.86 50.18 -6.79
CA SER A 96 -29.69 51.07 -6.71
C SER A 96 -30.02 52.58 -6.55
N GLY A 97 -31.31 52.96 -6.47
CA GLY A 97 -31.74 54.37 -6.49
C GLY A 97 -32.70 54.84 -5.39
N GLY A 98 -32.99 54.09 -4.31
CA GLY A 98 -34.01 54.51 -3.34
C GLY A 98 -33.87 54.00 -1.91
N LYS A 99 -34.11 54.90 -0.93
CA LYS A 99 -33.88 54.70 0.51
C LYS A 99 -34.60 53.45 1.08
N PRO A 100 -33.96 52.66 1.97
CA PRO A 100 -34.28 51.23 2.13
C PRO A 100 -35.45 50.90 3.07
N TRP A 101 -35.89 51.84 3.89
CA TRP A 101 -36.86 51.59 4.98
C TRP A 101 -38.33 51.70 4.57
N LYS A 102 -38.62 51.96 3.28
CA LYS A 102 -39.94 52.37 2.81
C LYS A 102 -40.54 51.47 1.73
N ARG A 103 -40.47 50.13 1.86
CA ARG A 103 -41.40 49.25 1.11
C ARG A 103 -42.02 48.14 1.94
N ARG A 104 -43.29 47.93 1.60
CA ARG A 104 -44.38 47.23 2.27
C ARG A 104 -44.14 45.72 2.28
N ARG A 105 -44.39 45.13 3.45
CA ARG A 105 -44.62 43.71 3.74
C ARG A 105 -45.76 43.19 2.83
N GLY A 106 -45.46 42.31 1.88
CA GLY A 106 -46.49 41.78 0.98
C GLY A 106 -45.98 41.01 -0.25
N ALA A 107 -45.15 40.00 -0.03
CA ALA A 107 -44.91 38.80 -0.86
C ALA A 107 -43.62 38.17 -0.32
N LYS A 108 -43.69 36.98 0.30
CA LYS A 108 -42.48 36.26 0.74
C LYS A 108 -41.78 35.74 -0.51
N ALA A 109 -40.95 36.57 -1.15
CA ALA A 109 -40.09 36.13 -2.23
C ALA A 109 -39.11 35.08 -1.68
N LEU A 110 -39.07 33.90 -2.31
CA LEU A 110 -38.09 32.86 -2.01
C LEU A 110 -36.71 33.42 -2.34
N LYS A 111 -35.82 33.47 -1.34
CA LYS A 111 -34.44 33.91 -1.52
C LYS A 111 -33.54 32.68 -1.42
N PRO A 112 -32.52 32.54 -2.28
CA PRO A 112 -31.52 31.51 -2.13
C PRO A 112 -30.77 31.79 -0.82
N VAL A 113 -30.78 30.82 0.08
CA VAL A 113 -30.06 30.85 1.35
C VAL A 113 -28.99 29.78 1.26
N LYS A 114 -27.73 30.21 1.27
CA LYS A 114 -26.61 29.27 1.36
C LYS A 114 -26.77 28.47 2.67
N PRO A 115 -26.79 27.13 2.63
CA PRO A 115 -26.79 26.32 3.84
C PRO A 115 -25.61 26.74 4.73
N ARG A 116 -25.83 26.82 6.03
CA ARG A 116 -24.73 27.07 6.96
C ARG A 116 -23.94 25.78 7.10
N HIS A 117 -22.64 25.87 6.84
CA HIS A 117 -21.72 24.79 7.15
C HIS A 117 -21.80 24.53 8.67
N VAL A 118 -22.23 23.32 9.04
CA VAL A 118 -22.14 22.82 10.40
C VAL A 118 -20.84 22.03 10.39
N GLU A 119 -19.77 22.72 10.79
CA GLU A 119 -18.50 22.05 11.10
C GLU A 119 -18.85 20.87 12.02
N PRO A 120 -18.57 19.62 11.61
CA PRO A 120 -18.85 18.48 12.46
C PRO A 120 -18.17 18.77 13.79
N GLU A 121 -18.92 18.65 14.90
CA GLU A 121 -18.29 18.71 16.22
C GLU A 121 -17.09 17.76 16.16
N PRO A 122 -15.89 18.21 16.59
CA PRO A 122 -14.75 17.31 16.66
C PRO A 122 -15.24 16.08 17.39
N GLU A 123 -15.01 14.90 16.81
CA GLU A 123 -15.21 13.64 17.51
C GLU A 123 -14.65 13.85 18.92
N PRO A 124 -15.41 13.49 19.97
CA PRO A 124 -14.96 13.72 21.33
C PRO A 124 -13.54 13.18 21.42
N GLU A 125 -12.60 14.04 21.84
CA GLU A 125 -11.25 13.59 22.16
C GLU A 125 -11.40 12.27 22.92
N PRO A 126 -10.66 11.21 22.54
CA PRO A 126 -10.69 9.98 23.30
C PRO A 126 -10.52 10.39 24.76
N ALA A 127 -11.49 9.99 25.59
CA ALA A 127 -11.44 10.29 27.01
C ALA A 127 -10.01 9.98 27.48
N PRO A 128 -9.38 10.86 28.30
CA PRO A 128 -8.06 10.56 28.81
C PRO A 128 -8.09 9.13 29.31
N GLU A 129 -7.15 8.31 28.81
CA GLU A 129 -6.97 6.96 29.29
C GLU A 129 -7.10 7.01 30.82
N PRO A 130 -7.90 6.11 31.44
CA PRO A 130 -7.97 6.09 32.90
C PRO A 130 -6.53 6.10 33.40
N GLU A 131 -6.21 7.04 34.30
CA GLU A 131 -4.92 7.04 34.98
C GLU A 131 -4.65 5.58 35.38
N PRO A 132 -3.46 5.04 35.05
CA PRO A 132 -3.17 3.66 35.37
C PRO A 132 -3.50 3.47 36.85
N GLU A 133 -4.40 2.53 37.14
CA GLU A 133 -4.60 2.10 38.51
C GLU A 133 -3.22 1.84 39.09
N PRO A 134 -2.92 2.36 40.30
CA PRO A 134 -1.63 2.14 40.92
C PRO A 134 -1.35 0.63 40.87
N GLU A 135 -0.17 0.29 40.35
CA GLU A 135 0.32 -1.08 40.25
C GLU A 135 -0.05 -1.81 41.55
N PRO A 136 -0.64 -3.01 41.48
CA PRO A 136 -0.82 -3.81 42.68
C PRO A 136 0.56 -3.93 43.33
N GLU A 137 0.64 -3.52 44.61
CA GLU A 137 1.85 -3.69 45.40
C GLU A 137 2.35 -5.13 45.17
N PRO A 138 3.66 -5.33 44.97
CA PRO A 138 4.20 -6.65 44.78
C PRO A 138 3.75 -7.50 45.96
N THR A 139 2.89 -8.48 45.68
CA THR A 139 2.61 -9.56 46.60
C THR A 139 3.97 -10.12 47.01
N PRO A 140 4.27 -10.21 48.32
CA PRO A 140 5.53 -10.77 48.78
C PRO A 140 5.76 -12.08 48.06
N GLU A 141 6.96 -12.20 47.50
CA GLU A 141 7.49 -13.41 46.87
C GLU A 141 7.05 -14.61 47.71
N LEU A 142 6.24 -15.48 47.09
CA LEU A 142 6.08 -16.82 47.63
C LEU A 142 7.48 -17.40 47.70
N GLU A 143 7.95 -17.59 48.93
CA GLU A 143 9.15 -18.37 49.20
C GLU A 143 9.09 -19.64 48.34
N PRO A 144 10.19 -19.99 47.65
CA PRO A 144 10.22 -21.22 46.88
C PRO A 144 9.87 -22.37 47.82
N GLU A 145 8.73 -23.03 47.58
CA GLU A 145 8.47 -24.32 48.17
C GLU A 145 9.63 -25.22 47.77
N LEU A 146 10.41 -25.58 48.79
CA LEU A 146 11.52 -26.50 48.71
C LEU A 146 11.07 -27.73 47.92
N GLU A 147 11.70 -27.96 46.76
CA GLU A 147 11.62 -29.25 46.10
C GLU A 147 11.93 -30.34 47.13
N PRO A 148 11.10 -31.39 47.24
CA PRO A 148 11.39 -32.49 48.14
C PRO A 148 12.73 -33.11 47.74
N GLU A 149 13.62 -33.30 48.72
CA GLU A 149 14.88 -34.02 48.53
C GLU A 149 14.61 -35.34 47.79
N PRO A 150 15.38 -35.65 46.72
CA PRO A 150 15.25 -36.93 46.06
C PRO A 150 15.57 -38.06 47.04
N GLU A 151 14.64 -39.00 47.19
CA GLU A 151 14.89 -40.24 47.92
C GLU A 151 16.12 -40.95 47.33
N PRO A 152 17.00 -41.54 48.16
CA PRO A 152 18.18 -42.22 47.67
C PRO A 152 17.79 -43.39 46.76
N GLU A 153 18.39 -43.43 45.57
CA GLU A 153 18.24 -44.52 44.61
C GLU A 153 18.60 -45.87 45.27
N PRO A 154 17.81 -46.93 45.02
CA PRO A 154 18.14 -48.27 45.48
C PRO A 154 19.43 -48.78 44.81
N GLU A 155 20.28 -49.44 45.59
CA GLU A 155 21.51 -50.07 45.10
C GLU A 155 21.22 -51.02 43.92
N PRO A 156 22.07 -51.03 42.88
CA PRO A 156 21.87 -51.90 41.73
C PRO A 156 22.02 -53.38 42.12
N GLU A 157 20.97 -54.16 41.85
CA GLU A 157 21.06 -55.61 41.87
C GLU A 157 22.07 -56.10 40.79
N PRO A 158 22.83 -57.17 41.06
CA PRO A 158 23.87 -57.65 40.17
C PRO A 158 23.30 -58.20 38.85
N GLU A 159 23.97 -57.83 37.75
CA GLU A 159 23.66 -58.28 36.40
C GLU A 159 23.66 -59.81 36.27
N PRO A 160 22.63 -60.43 35.66
CA PRO A 160 22.70 -61.82 35.22
C PRO A 160 23.59 -61.95 33.98
N GLU A 161 24.40 -63.01 33.96
CA GLU A 161 25.28 -63.36 32.84
C GLU A 161 24.49 -63.58 31.52
N PRO A 162 25.05 -63.18 30.35
CA PRO A 162 24.39 -63.36 29.07
C PRO A 162 24.50 -64.81 28.57
N GLU A 163 23.35 -65.46 28.38
CA GLU A 163 23.24 -66.69 27.58
C GLU A 163 23.22 -66.39 26.06
N PRO A 164 23.68 -67.34 25.21
CA PRO A 164 24.07 -67.08 23.83
C PRO A 164 22.89 -66.98 22.85
N ALA A 165 23.11 -66.17 21.80
CA ALA A 165 22.15 -65.77 20.77
C ALA A 165 21.54 -66.92 19.94
N PRO A 166 20.25 -66.82 19.59
CA PRO A 166 19.69 -67.40 18.38
C PRO A 166 19.33 -66.33 17.31
N GLU A 167 19.41 -66.79 16.06
CA GLU A 167 19.36 -66.05 14.78
C GLU A 167 18.10 -65.19 14.54
N PRO A 168 18.20 -64.06 13.80
CA PRO A 168 17.04 -63.27 13.39
C PRO A 168 16.62 -63.54 11.93
N GLU A 169 15.30 -63.55 11.70
CA GLU A 169 14.59 -63.05 10.51
C GLU A 169 13.06 -63.07 10.79
N PRO A 170 12.20 -62.28 10.13
CA PRO A 170 12.31 -60.86 9.75
C PRO A 170 11.07 -60.00 10.15
N GLU A 171 11.33 -58.69 10.32
CA GLU A 171 10.56 -57.46 10.00
C GLU A 171 9.04 -57.29 10.33
N PRO A 172 8.49 -56.05 10.39
CA PRO A 172 9.08 -54.70 10.56
C PRO A 172 8.35 -53.85 11.64
N SER A 173 9.02 -52.82 12.18
CA SER A 173 8.29 -51.62 12.61
C SER A 173 9.14 -50.36 12.49
N ILE A 174 8.46 -49.34 11.98
CA ILE A 174 8.96 -48.03 11.58
C ILE A 174 9.17 -47.17 12.83
N SER A 175 10.32 -46.52 12.95
CA SER A 175 10.39 -45.19 13.56
C SER A 175 11.52 -44.36 12.96
N LEU A 176 11.14 -43.20 12.45
CA LEU A 176 11.98 -42.22 11.77
C LEU A 176 12.80 -41.45 12.81
N THR A 177 14.12 -41.70 12.85
CA THR A 177 15.09 -40.75 13.38
C THR A 177 15.93 -40.26 12.21
N ILE A 178 15.71 -39.01 11.77
CA ILE A 178 16.52 -38.37 10.72
C ILE A 178 17.84 -37.94 11.35
N THR A 179 18.81 -38.85 11.38
CA THR A 179 20.22 -38.51 11.59
C THR A 179 20.80 -38.17 10.23
N TYR A 180 21.00 -36.88 9.98
CA TYR A 180 21.62 -36.34 8.77
C TYR A 180 23.11 -36.74 8.73
N VAL A 181 23.46 -37.64 7.80
CA VAL A 181 24.84 -37.93 7.40
C VAL A 181 25.16 -37.11 6.14
N PRO A 182 26.21 -36.27 6.15
CA PRO A 182 26.52 -35.39 5.04
C PRO A 182 26.97 -36.19 3.82
N LYS A 183 26.24 -36.03 2.70
CA LYS A 183 26.61 -36.61 1.42
C LYS A 183 27.73 -35.78 0.80
N GLN A 184 28.86 -36.44 0.56
CA GLN A 184 30.04 -35.89 -0.10
C GLN A 184 29.67 -35.10 -1.37
N ALA A 185 30.13 -33.86 -1.40
CA ALA A 185 30.14 -33.00 -2.56
C ALA A 185 30.98 -33.64 -3.67
N GLN A 186 30.33 -34.13 -4.71
CA GLN A 186 30.97 -34.24 -6.01
C GLN A 186 31.09 -32.84 -6.58
N GLU A 187 32.34 -32.38 -6.67
CA GLU A 187 32.76 -31.16 -7.34
C GLU A 187 32.20 -31.11 -8.76
N GLN A 188 31.15 -30.32 -8.97
CA GLN A 188 30.84 -29.81 -10.30
C GLN A 188 31.78 -28.63 -10.55
N PRO A 189 32.49 -28.59 -11.69
CA PRO A 189 33.45 -27.54 -11.96
C PRO A 189 32.74 -26.19 -11.95
N THR A 190 33.25 -25.30 -11.10
CA THR A 190 32.90 -23.88 -11.02
C THR A 190 33.01 -23.25 -12.40
N GLN A 191 31.88 -23.15 -13.11
CA GLN A 191 31.74 -22.11 -14.11
C GLN A 191 31.66 -20.79 -13.34
N LYS A 192 32.77 -20.07 -13.31
CA LYS A 192 32.76 -18.62 -13.11
C LYS A 192 31.77 -18.06 -14.12
N VAL A 193 30.54 -17.79 -13.72
CA VAL A 193 29.62 -16.96 -14.50
C VAL A 193 30.10 -15.53 -14.26
N PRO A 194 30.77 -14.88 -15.22
CA PRO A 194 31.10 -13.48 -15.05
C PRO A 194 29.80 -12.69 -15.00
N SER A 195 29.68 -11.85 -13.98
CA SER A 195 28.81 -10.68 -13.81
C SER A 195 27.97 -10.30 -15.04
N ARG A 196 26.91 -11.06 -15.31
CA ARG A 196 25.99 -10.84 -16.44
C ARG A 196 24.71 -10.12 -16.04
N THR A 197 24.55 -9.82 -14.76
CA THR A 197 23.34 -9.25 -14.13
C THR A 197 23.12 -7.78 -14.51
N ALA A 198 24.19 -6.97 -14.56
CA ALA A 198 24.07 -5.53 -14.87
C ALA A 198 23.61 -5.26 -16.32
N ALA A 199 24.07 -6.07 -17.29
CA ALA A 199 23.67 -5.94 -18.70
C ALA A 199 22.25 -6.46 -18.97
N ALA A 200 21.70 -7.32 -18.09
CA ALA A 200 20.33 -7.79 -18.21
C ALA A 200 19.31 -6.74 -17.70
N GLN A 201 19.70 -5.90 -16.74
CA GLN A 201 18.83 -4.84 -16.19
C GLN A 201 18.65 -3.65 -17.13
N SER A 202 19.65 -3.29 -17.94
CA SER A 202 19.53 -2.17 -18.90
C SER A 202 18.57 -2.45 -20.05
N ASP A 203 18.27 -3.72 -20.34
CA ASP A 203 17.31 -4.14 -21.36
C ASP A 203 15.85 -4.07 -20.88
N LEU A 204 15.63 -3.96 -19.56
CA LEU A 204 14.31 -3.86 -18.95
C LEU A 204 13.71 -2.44 -19.11
N PRO A 205 12.38 -2.30 -19.11
CA PRO A 205 11.71 -1.01 -19.04
C PRO A 205 12.29 -0.12 -17.93
N GLN A 206 12.52 1.16 -18.24
CA GLN A 206 12.96 2.16 -17.25
C GLN A 206 11.79 3.08 -16.88
N ASP A 207 10.98 3.43 -17.87
CA ASP A 207 9.74 4.17 -17.69
C ASP A 207 8.59 3.26 -18.13
N PHE A 208 7.81 2.77 -17.17
CA PHE A 208 6.77 1.79 -17.44
C PHE A 208 5.71 2.34 -18.41
N HIS A 209 5.30 3.60 -18.23
CA HIS A 209 4.31 4.27 -19.08
C HIS A 209 4.81 4.49 -20.50
N ARG A 210 6.10 4.73 -20.71
CA ARG A 210 6.69 4.95 -22.04
C ARG A 210 7.07 3.65 -22.73
N ASP A 211 7.55 2.67 -21.99
CA ASP A 211 8.18 1.47 -22.55
C ASP A 211 7.23 0.29 -22.69
N VAL A 212 6.18 0.22 -21.85
CA VAL A 212 5.26 -0.92 -21.75
C VAL A 212 3.88 -0.56 -22.31
N ARG A 213 3.41 -1.37 -23.26
CA ARG A 213 2.04 -1.36 -23.75
C ARG A 213 1.18 -2.26 -22.86
N CYS A 214 0.02 -1.76 -22.43
CA CYS A 214 -0.95 -2.55 -21.68
C CYS A 214 -2.19 -2.75 -22.56
N PRO A 215 -2.41 -3.96 -23.11
CA PRO A 215 -3.63 -4.28 -23.87
C PRO A 215 -4.88 -4.21 -23.00
N ASP A 216 -6.02 -3.84 -23.60
CA ASP A 216 -7.28 -3.65 -22.89
C ASP A 216 -7.77 -4.92 -22.17
N ASP A 217 -7.49 -6.10 -22.73
CA ASP A 217 -7.84 -7.40 -22.11
C ASP A 217 -7.05 -7.63 -20.81
N GLN A 218 -5.76 -7.32 -20.80
CA GLN A 218 -4.93 -7.48 -19.61
C GLN A 218 -5.22 -6.40 -18.55
N LEU A 219 -5.47 -5.16 -18.99
CA LEU A 219 -5.94 -4.11 -18.10
C LEU A 219 -7.28 -4.47 -17.46
N SER A 220 -8.22 -5.00 -18.26
CA SER A 220 -9.53 -5.45 -17.75
C SER A 220 -9.39 -6.56 -16.71
N LYS A 221 -8.42 -7.48 -16.87
CA LYS A 221 -8.11 -8.48 -15.85
C LYS A 221 -7.57 -7.85 -14.57
N LEU A 222 -6.64 -6.90 -14.68
CA LEU A 222 -6.13 -6.19 -13.50
C LEU A 222 -7.22 -5.43 -12.75
N TYR A 223 -8.15 -4.77 -13.44
CA TYR A 223 -9.31 -4.13 -12.80
C TYR A 223 -10.27 -5.10 -12.12
N GLN A 224 -10.27 -6.39 -12.49
CA GLN A 224 -11.08 -7.42 -11.82
C GLN A 224 -10.36 -8.03 -10.62
N VAL A 225 -9.04 -8.06 -10.67
CA VAL A 225 -8.19 -8.72 -9.67
C VAL A 225 -7.78 -7.73 -8.59
N LEU A 226 -7.48 -6.48 -8.92
CA LEU A 226 -7.04 -5.46 -7.96
C LEU A 226 -8.24 -4.78 -7.27
N PRO A 227 -8.05 -4.26 -6.04
CA PRO A 227 -9.04 -3.44 -5.36
C PRO A 227 -9.49 -2.23 -6.19
N PRO A 228 -10.76 -1.81 -6.06
CA PRO A 228 -11.37 -0.80 -6.94
C PRO A 228 -10.82 0.63 -6.73
N ASP A 229 -10.20 0.90 -5.60
CA ASP A 229 -9.58 2.16 -5.20
C ASP A 229 -8.12 2.29 -5.69
N VAL A 230 -7.54 1.22 -6.21
CA VAL A 230 -6.15 1.18 -6.66
C VAL A 230 -6.07 1.49 -8.15
N ASP A 231 -5.13 2.35 -8.54
CA ASP A 231 -4.73 2.53 -9.95
C ASP A 231 -3.85 1.35 -10.40
N PRO A 232 -4.29 0.50 -11.34
CA PRO A 232 -3.49 -0.63 -11.82
C PRO A 232 -2.20 -0.20 -12.51
N MET A 233 -2.19 0.95 -13.19
CA MET A 233 -1.00 1.41 -13.91
C MET A 233 0.08 1.91 -12.95
N ALA A 234 -0.29 2.70 -11.95
CA ALA A 234 0.62 3.13 -10.89
C ALA A 234 1.16 1.92 -10.10
N THR A 235 0.29 0.94 -9.82
CA THR A 235 0.67 -0.32 -9.17
C THR A 235 1.72 -1.08 -9.99
N LEU A 236 1.47 -1.27 -11.30
CA LEU A 236 2.40 -1.95 -12.19
C LEU A 236 3.75 -1.24 -12.24
N GLU A 237 3.76 0.09 -12.35
CA GLU A 237 5.00 0.87 -12.36
C GLU A 237 5.80 0.68 -11.07
N GLU A 238 5.16 0.88 -9.92
CA GLU A 238 5.82 0.84 -8.63
C GLU A 238 6.30 -0.59 -8.30
N ASP A 239 5.45 -1.60 -8.46
CA ASP A 239 5.82 -2.99 -8.16
C ASP A 239 6.87 -3.52 -9.14
N PHE A 240 6.84 -3.06 -10.41
CA PHE A 240 7.92 -3.37 -11.35
C PHE A 240 9.24 -2.69 -10.98
N ARG A 241 9.21 -1.44 -10.49
CA ARG A 241 10.39 -0.74 -9.97
C ARG A 241 10.98 -1.48 -8.77
N VAL A 242 10.15 -1.87 -7.80
CA VAL A 242 10.58 -2.70 -6.65
C VAL A 242 11.17 -4.02 -7.12
N ALA A 243 10.52 -4.72 -8.06
CA ALA A 243 11.04 -6.00 -8.52
C ALA A 243 12.39 -5.88 -9.25
N ARG A 244 12.60 -4.80 -10.02
CA ARG A 244 13.90 -4.49 -10.64
C ARG A 244 14.98 -4.26 -9.61
N SER A 245 14.69 -3.51 -8.55
CA SER A 245 15.69 -3.16 -7.55
C SER A 245 16.05 -4.31 -6.62
N THR A 246 15.09 -5.18 -6.28
CA THR A 246 15.28 -6.31 -5.38
C THR A 246 15.62 -7.62 -6.10
N GLY A 247 15.79 -7.59 -7.43
CA GLY A 247 16.15 -8.76 -8.21
C GLY A 247 15.09 -9.87 -8.21
N THR A 248 13.82 -9.56 -7.97
CA THR A 248 12.72 -10.53 -7.92
C THR A 248 12.03 -10.73 -9.27
N ILE A 249 12.59 -10.15 -10.34
CA ILE A 249 12.17 -10.40 -11.72
C ILE A 249 12.73 -11.74 -12.18
N GLU A 250 11.84 -12.62 -12.60
CA GLU A 250 12.16 -13.95 -13.10
C GLU A 250 12.01 -13.99 -14.64
N GLY A 251 12.61 -15.00 -15.26
CA GLY A 251 12.42 -15.29 -16.69
C GLY A 251 13.63 -14.97 -17.56
N THR A 252 13.37 -14.51 -18.78
CA THR A 252 14.36 -14.30 -19.85
C THR A 252 14.36 -12.85 -20.32
N ARG A 253 15.40 -12.43 -21.06
CA ARG A 253 15.49 -11.08 -21.67
C ARG A 253 14.30 -10.65 -22.55
N SER A 254 13.45 -11.60 -22.96
CA SER A 254 12.30 -11.35 -23.83
C SER A 254 10.95 -11.65 -23.18
N ASN A 255 10.95 -12.29 -22.02
CA ASN A 255 9.74 -12.60 -21.26
C ASN A 255 10.11 -12.62 -19.79
N VAL A 256 9.65 -11.63 -19.05
CA VAL A 256 9.96 -11.46 -17.64
C VAL A 256 8.68 -11.47 -16.82
N THR A 257 8.74 -12.04 -15.63
CA THR A 257 7.63 -12.11 -14.70
C THR A 257 8.03 -11.48 -13.38
N PHE A 258 7.13 -10.70 -12.78
CA PHE A 258 7.36 -10.05 -11.50
C PHE A 258 6.12 -10.11 -10.62
N PRO A 259 6.28 -10.15 -9.29
CA PRO A 259 5.16 -10.16 -8.37
C PRO A 259 4.59 -8.76 -8.16
N LEU A 260 3.27 -8.67 -7.99
CA LEU A 260 2.60 -7.51 -7.41
C LEU A 260 2.50 -7.68 -5.89
N ARG A 261 2.19 -6.56 -5.21
CA ARG A 261 1.97 -6.53 -3.75
C ARG A 261 0.71 -7.25 -3.28
N PHE A 262 -0.20 -7.53 -4.21
CA PHE A 262 -1.50 -8.15 -3.94
C PHE A 262 -1.37 -9.67 -3.96
N LEU A 263 -2.03 -10.36 -3.04
CA LEU A 263 -2.07 -11.82 -2.98
C LEU A 263 -3.15 -12.36 -3.90
N ARG A 264 -2.96 -13.56 -4.45
CA ARG A 264 -4.01 -14.30 -5.14
C ARG A 264 -5.17 -14.60 -4.19
N ALA A 265 -6.35 -14.83 -4.73
CA ALA A 265 -7.55 -15.15 -3.95
C ALA A 265 -7.40 -16.43 -3.11
N ASP A 266 -6.54 -17.37 -3.54
CA ASP A 266 -6.25 -18.61 -2.85
C ASP A 266 -5.21 -18.46 -1.71
N GLY A 267 -4.65 -17.26 -1.51
CA GLY A 267 -3.61 -17.00 -0.52
C GLY A 267 -2.27 -17.68 -0.80
N THR A 268 -2.11 -18.36 -1.94
CA THR A 268 -0.92 -19.19 -2.23
C THR A 268 0.30 -18.38 -2.65
N GLY A 269 0.14 -17.08 -2.89
CA GLY A 269 1.24 -16.18 -3.23
C GLY A 269 0.77 -14.89 -3.89
N PRO A 270 1.69 -14.04 -4.37
CA PRO A 270 1.34 -12.80 -5.03
C PRO A 270 0.73 -13.02 -6.41
N VAL A 271 -0.09 -12.05 -6.85
CA VAL A 271 -0.47 -11.88 -8.25
C VAL A 271 0.81 -11.67 -9.05
N ARG A 272 1.00 -12.44 -10.12
CA ARG A 272 2.20 -12.37 -10.96
C ARG A 272 1.88 -11.77 -12.31
N VAL A 273 2.71 -10.84 -12.76
CA VAL A 273 2.54 -10.14 -14.04
C VAL A 273 3.71 -10.45 -14.95
N SER A 274 3.41 -10.76 -16.22
CA SER A 274 4.42 -11.07 -17.23
C SER A 274 4.49 -10.00 -18.31
N LEU A 275 5.70 -9.52 -18.61
CA LEU A 275 6.00 -8.61 -19.72
C LEU A 275 6.74 -9.34 -20.82
N ARG A 276 6.30 -9.13 -22.05
CA ARG A 276 6.95 -9.67 -23.25
C ARG A 276 7.59 -8.58 -24.09
N ARG A 277 8.85 -8.77 -24.43
CA ARG A 277 9.59 -7.89 -25.35
C ARG A 277 9.29 -8.28 -26.80
N SER A 278 8.95 -7.28 -27.60
CA SER A 278 8.79 -7.41 -29.04
C SER A 278 10.05 -6.95 -29.77
N ALA A 279 10.45 -7.69 -30.83
CA ALA A 279 11.63 -7.34 -31.63
C ALA A 279 11.46 -6.01 -32.39
N LYS A 280 10.22 -5.66 -32.76
CA LYS A 280 9.86 -4.36 -33.31
C LYS A 280 8.95 -3.63 -32.33
N ALA A 281 9.19 -2.34 -32.14
CA ALA A 281 8.33 -1.52 -31.32
C ALA A 281 6.93 -1.42 -31.95
N VAL A 282 5.90 -1.64 -31.15
CA VAL A 282 4.50 -1.49 -31.55
C VAL A 282 3.98 -0.24 -30.86
N SER A 283 3.52 0.75 -31.64
CA SER A 283 3.14 2.08 -31.12
C SER A 283 4.28 2.78 -30.34
N GLY A 284 5.54 2.58 -30.76
CA GLY A 284 6.72 3.14 -30.09
C GLY A 284 7.17 2.39 -28.84
N LYS A 285 6.37 1.44 -28.34
CA LYS A 285 6.65 0.65 -27.13
C LYS A 285 7.26 -0.71 -27.48
N ARG A 286 8.30 -1.12 -26.76
CA ARG A 286 9.00 -2.41 -27.00
C ARG A 286 8.51 -3.54 -26.13
N TRP A 287 7.87 -3.22 -25.01
CA TRP A 287 7.35 -4.20 -24.06
C TRP A 287 5.84 -4.21 -24.10
N THR A 288 5.24 -5.34 -23.77
CA THR A 288 3.79 -5.50 -23.67
C THR A 288 3.45 -6.34 -22.47
N LEU A 289 2.47 -5.89 -21.69
CA LEU A 289 1.82 -6.69 -20.66
C LEU A 289 1.18 -7.91 -21.33
N ALA A 290 1.76 -9.08 -21.08
CA ALA A 290 1.44 -10.31 -21.80
C ALA A 290 0.46 -11.18 -21.03
N ASP A 291 0.60 -11.22 -19.70
CA ASP A 291 -0.23 -12.05 -18.84
C ASP A 291 -0.31 -11.50 -17.41
N VAL A 292 -1.41 -11.83 -16.74
CA VAL A 292 -1.71 -11.52 -15.35
C VAL A 292 -2.22 -12.82 -14.72
N ASP A 293 -1.36 -13.45 -13.92
CA ASP A 293 -1.64 -14.69 -13.19
C ASP A 293 -2.08 -14.36 -11.76
N ALA A 294 -3.40 -14.36 -11.57
CA ALA A 294 -4.06 -14.08 -10.30
C ALA A 294 -4.70 -15.32 -9.64
N GLY A 295 -4.50 -16.51 -10.22
CA GLY A 295 -5.28 -17.70 -9.86
C GLY A 295 -6.68 -17.74 -10.48
N GLU A 296 -7.54 -18.62 -9.96
CA GLU A 296 -8.96 -18.70 -10.36
C GLU A 296 -9.67 -17.36 -10.14
N PRO A 297 -10.70 -17.01 -10.94
CA PRO A 297 -11.34 -15.70 -10.92
C PRO A 297 -12.16 -15.51 -9.63
N ALA A 298 -11.49 -15.07 -8.58
CA ALA A 298 -12.04 -14.50 -7.38
C ALA A 298 -11.24 -13.23 -7.03
N GLU A 299 -11.87 -12.30 -6.33
CA GLU A 299 -11.20 -11.10 -5.83
C GLU A 299 -9.95 -11.49 -5.02
N VAL A 300 -8.85 -10.74 -5.18
CA VAL A 300 -7.65 -10.92 -4.37
C VAL A 300 -7.99 -10.82 -2.89
N GLY A 301 -7.41 -11.71 -2.08
CA GLY A 301 -7.58 -11.63 -0.63
C GLY A 301 -7.08 -10.27 -0.13
N LEU A 302 -7.99 -9.50 0.49
CA LEU A 302 -7.63 -8.28 1.22
C LEU A 302 -6.60 -8.56 2.32
N GLU A 303 -6.32 -9.81 2.70
CA GLU A 303 -5.24 -10.17 3.64
C GLU A 303 -3.86 -9.62 3.26
N GLY A 304 -3.60 -9.28 1.99
CA GLY A 304 -2.37 -8.59 1.58
C GLY A 304 -2.37 -7.06 1.77
N LEU A 305 -3.51 -6.44 2.12
CA LEU A 305 -3.72 -4.99 2.19
C LEU A 305 -4.70 -4.49 3.26
N ASN A 306 -5.34 -5.34 4.06
CA ASN A 306 -6.41 -4.91 4.98
C ASN A 306 -5.90 -4.10 6.16
N GLU A 307 -4.59 -3.92 6.27
CA GLU A 307 -3.98 -2.84 7.02
C GLU A 307 -3.20 -2.04 5.99
N GLU A 308 -3.33 -0.70 6.01
CA GLU A 308 -2.36 0.16 5.33
C GLU A 308 -0.98 -0.45 5.51
N ALA A 309 -0.27 -0.77 4.41
CA ALA A 309 0.97 -1.51 4.45
C ALA A 309 1.79 -1.13 5.69
N GLY A 310 2.01 -2.08 6.60
CA GLY A 310 2.58 -1.77 7.91
C GLY A 310 3.89 -0.98 7.75
N PRO A 311 4.33 -0.22 8.77
CA PRO A 311 5.49 0.66 8.68
C PRO A 311 6.73 -0.03 8.06
N LEU A 312 6.91 -1.31 8.35
CA LEU A 312 7.95 -2.14 7.77
C LEU A 312 7.84 -2.30 6.24
N ALA A 313 6.67 -2.67 5.73
CA ALA A 313 6.44 -2.85 4.30
C ALA A 313 6.58 -1.52 3.53
N LYS A 314 6.12 -0.41 4.12
CA LYS A 314 6.34 0.95 3.59
C LYS A 314 7.85 1.27 3.53
N ALA A 315 8.60 0.94 4.58
CA ALA A 315 10.04 1.18 4.64
C ALA A 315 10.83 0.31 3.62
N GLU A 316 10.48 -0.97 3.48
CA GLU A 316 11.10 -1.86 2.50
C GLU A 316 10.88 -1.35 1.07
N ARG A 317 9.67 -0.87 0.78
CA ARG A 317 9.33 -0.27 -0.52
C ARG A 317 10.09 1.02 -0.75
N LEU A 318 10.20 1.90 0.24
CA LEU A 318 10.97 3.13 0.13
C LEU A 318 12.44 2.83 -0.21
N LEU A 319 13.05 1.87 0.49
CA LEU A 319 14.41 1.44 0.19
C LEU A 319 14.51 0.87 -1.23
N ALA A 320 13.62 -0.05 -1.61
CA ALA A 320 13.63 -0.68 -2.92
C ALA A 320 13.34 0.30 -4.08
N THR A 321 12.53 1.33 -3.88
CA THR A 321 12.26 2.33 -4.93
C THR A 321 13.38 3.36 -5.07
N THR A 322 14.26 3.48 -4.07
CA THR A 322 15.34 4.47 -4.04
C THR A 322 16.71 3.87 -4.32
N VAL A 323 16.92 2.60 -3.96
CA VAL A 323 18.22 1.90 -4.04
C VAL A 323 18.04 0.57 -4.77
N GLN A 324 18.84 0.35 -5.83
CA GLN A 324 19.02 -0.95 -6.46
C GLN A 324 19.83 -1.84 -5.51
N LEU A 325 19.16 -2.76 -4.84
CA LEU A 325 19.77 -3.67 -3.87
C LEU A 325 20.39 -4.90 -4.52
N GLY A 326 19.91 -5.30 -5.70
CA GLY A 326 20.12 -6.65 -6.19
C GLY A 326 19.25 -7.63 -5.40
N SER A 327 19.67 -8.89 -5.24
CA SER A 327 18.91 -9.81 -4.40
C SER A 327 19.03 -9.46 -2.92
N TRP A 328 17.92 -9.56 -2.19
CA TRP A 328 17.93 -9.40 -0.73
C TRP A 328 18.93 -10.37 -0.07
N ASP A 329 19.01 -11.62 -0.53
CA ASP A 329 19.94 -12.60 0.02
C ASP A 329 21.40 -12.18 -0.11
N GLU A 330 21.81 -11.64 -1.26
CA GLU A 330 23.18 -11.15 -1.46
C GLU A 330 23.47 -9.91 -0.62
N ALA A 331 22.54 -8.95 -0.59
CA ALA A 331 22.70 -7.72 0.19
C ALA A 331 22.80 -8.04 1.70
N LEU A 332 21.90 -8.88 2.22
CA LEU A 332 21.88 -9.27 3.63
C LEU A 332 23.04 -10.19 3.99
N ARG A 333 23.51 -11.05 3.07
CA ARG A 333 24.73 -11.84 3.26
C ARG A 333 25.95 -10.94 3.36
N SER A 334 26.10 -9.98 2.46
CA SER A 334 27.21 -9.01 2.49
C SER A 334 27.19 -8.17 3.77
N LEU A 335 26.01 -7.74 4.24
CA LEU A 335 25.88 -7.06 5.51
C LEU A 335 26.30 -7.99 6.66
N ALA A 336 25.74 -9.19 6.73
CA ALA A 336 25.99 -10.16 7.80
C ALA A 336 27.46 -10.60 7.91
N GLU A 337 28.20 -10.67 6.79
CA GLU A 337 29.64 -10.93 6.80
C GLU A 337 30.46 -9.85 7.55
N SER A 338 29.91 -8.64 7.65
CA SER A 338 30.55 -7.51 8.33
C SER A 338 30.14 -7.39 9.81
N LEU A 339 29.16 -8.19 10.26
CA LEU A 339 28.58 -8.11 11.60
C LEU A 339 29.32 -8.99 12.60
N ALA A 340 29.22 -8.64 13.88
CA ALA A 340 29.47 -9.58 14.96
C ALA A 340 28.48 -10.76 14.87
N PRO A 341 28.85 -11.97 15.34
CA PRO A 341 28.00 -13.15 15.26
C PRO A 341 26.78 -13.02 16.20
N ASP A 342 25.72 -12.42 15.67
CA ASP A 342 24.40 -12.32 16.29
C ASP A 342 23.37 -13.15 15.50
N SER A 343 22.30 -13.59 16.19
CA SER A 343 21.20 -14.31 15.55
C SER A 343 20.20 -13.33 14.93
N TRP A 344 20.28 -13.13 13.61
CA TRP A 344 19.40 -12.23 12.84
C TRP A 344 18.08 -12.88 12.38
N GLY A 345 17.69 -13.99 13.03
CA GLY A 345 16.55 -14.81 12.64
C GLY A 345 16.82 -15.67 11.40
N PRO A 346 15.89 -16.59 11.06
CA PRO A 346 15.95 -17.36 9.82
C PRO A 346 15.94 -16.41 8.62
N ASP A 347 16.75 -16.72 7.61
CA ASP A 347 16.90 -15.92 6.38
C ASP A 347 17.26 -14.44 6.59
N ARG A 348 17.76 -14.06 7.79
CA ARG A 348 18.12 -12.69 8.14
C ARG A 348 16.93 -11.72 8.06
N CYS A 349 15.71 -12.20 8.32
CA CYS A 349 14.48 -11.41 8.22
C CYS A 349 14.48 -10.17 9.14
N VAL A 350 15.07 -10.28 10.33
CA VAL A 350 15.20 -9.16 11.27
C VAL A 350 16.14 -8.09 10.71
N LEU A 351 17.25 -8.52 10.09
CA LEU A 351 18.23 -7.62 9.49
C LEU A 351 17.66 -6.86 8.30
N ARG A 352 16.84 -7.53 7.48
CA ARG A 352 16.09 -6.92 6.38
C ARG A 352 15.20 -5.79 6.87
N GLY A 353 14.36 -6.09 7.86
CA GLY A 353 13.43 -5.12 8.42
C GLY A 353 14.13 -3.93 9.06
N TYR A 354 15.20 -4.21 9.82
CA TYR A 354 16.03 -3.19 10.45
C TYR A 354 16.66 -2.26 9.40
N LEU A 355 17.30 -2.81 8.36
CA LEU A 355 17.93 -2.00 7.31
C LEU A 355 16.92 -1.09 6.59
N ALA A 356 15.74 -1.61 6.29
CA ALA A 356 14.67 -0.86 5.66
C ALA A 356 14.18 0.30 6.52
N LEU A 357 13.90 0.04 7.80
CA LEU A 357 13.46 1.08 8.75
C LEU A 357 14.54 2.14 8.98
N THR A 358 15.80 1.74 9.08
CA THR A 358 16.93 2.67 9.17
C THR A 358 16.99 3.58 7.95
N PHE A 359 16.86 3.02 6.75
CA PHE A 359 16.87 3.84 5.54
C PHE A 359 15.67 4.80 5.48
N ALA A 360 14.49 4.37 5.91
CA ALA A 360 13.32 5.23 5.99
C ALA A 360 13.55 6.43 6.94
N ARG A 361 14.19 6.19 8.10
CA ARG A 361 14.62 7.26 9.00
C ARG A 361 15.62 8.19 8.34
N VAL A 362 16.65 7.64 7.69
CA VAL A 362 17.69 8.41 6.99
C VAL A 362 17.09 9.34 5.94
N GLN A 363 16.11 8.85 5.16
CA GLN A 363 15.38 9.67 4.19
C GLN A 363 14.56 10.77 4.86
N ALA A 364 13.80 10.43 5.90
CA ALA A 364 12.94 11.39 6.62
C ALA A 364 13.75 12.52 7.29
N GLU A 365 14.94 12.21 7.81
CA GLU A 365 15.82 13.16 8.49
C GLU A 365 16.83 13.85 7.54
N GLY A 366 16.87 13.46 6.26
CA GLY A 366 17.82 14.01 5.30
C GLY A 366 19.28 13.64 5.58
N LEU A 367 19.52 12.49 6.19
CA LEU A 367 20.84 12.00 6.60
C LEU A 367 21.57 11.19 5.51
N LEU A 368 21.00 11.12 4.29
CA LEU A 368 21.69 10.49 3.16
C LEU A 368 22.85 11.39 2.73
N GLY A 369 24.07 10.99 3.04
CA GLY A 369 25.27 11.67 2.56
C GLY A 369 25.39 11.50 1.06
N VAL A 370 25.70 12.58 0.33
CA VAL A 370 25.92 12.58 -1.12
C VAL A 370 27.23 13.31 -1.39
N SER A 371 28.09 12.75 -2.24
CA SER A 371 29.34 13.40 -2.64
C SER A 371 29.08 14.68 -3.44
N GLU A 372 30.03 15.62 -3.43
CA GLU A 372 29.88 16.92 -4.13
C GLU A 372 29.62 16.76 -5.64
N ASP A 373 30.18 15.71 -6.26
CA ASP A 373 29.98 15.39 -7.67
C ASP A 373 28.69 14.58 -7.94
N GLY A 374 27.95 14.21 -6.89
CA GLY A 374 26.73 13.41 -6.96
C GLY A 374 26.95 11.95 -7.39
N SER A 375 28.20 11.48 -7.50
CA SER A 375 28.50 10.13 -8.00
C SER A 375 28.35 9.04 -6.95
N ARG A 376 28.39 9.40 -5.66
CA ARG A 376 28.30 8.49 -4.52
C ARG A 376 27.33 9.01 -3.47
N ALA A 377 26.71 8.09 -2.78
CA ALA A 377 25.95 8.37 -1.57
C ALA A 377 26.25 7.33 -0.48
N TRP A 378 25.93 7.64 0.76
CA TRP A 378 26.09 6.74 1.88
C TRP A 378 25.13 7.06 3.00
N PHE A 379 24.85 6.06 3.83
CA PHE A 379 24.16 6.27 5.10
C PHE A 379 24.68 5.31 6.16
N GLU A 380 24.65 5.76 7.41
CA GLU A 380 25.01 4.92 8.56
C GLU A 380 23.89 3.90 8.81
N THR A 381 24.24 2.62 8.86
CA THR A 381 23.27 1.55 9.05
C THR A 381 22.78 1.44 10.50
N GLY A 382 23.49 2.07 11.45
CA GLY A 382 23.24 1.91 12.89
C GLY A 382 23.76 0.59 13.47
N ILE A 383 24.37 -0.25 12.64
CA ILE A 383 25.00 -1.50 13.06
C ILE A 383 26.51 -1.30 13.17
N LEU A 384 27.12 -1.93 14.18
CA LEU A 384 28.55 -1.95 14.37
C LEU A 384 29.16 -3.17 13.67
N ALA A 385 30.31 -2.96 13.04
CA ALA A 385 31.17 -4.04 12.59
C ALA A 385 31.74 -4.83 13.77
N ALA A 386 32.30 -6.02 13.51
CA ALA A 386 32.94 -6.84 14.54
C ALA A 386 34.03 -6.10 15.34
N GLU A 387 34.68 -5.09 14.76
CA GLU A 387 35.67 -4.25 15.46
C GLU A 387 35.06 -3.08 16.25
N GLY A 388 33.74 -2.96 16.34
CA GLY A 388 33.02 -1.91 17.08
C GLY A 388 32.91 -0.57 16.34
N LYS A 389 33.23 -0.52 15.03
CA LYS A 389 33.09 0.68 14.19
C LYS A 389 31.71 0.73 13.51
N PRO A 390 31.13 1.91 13.27
CA PRO A 390 29.86 2.01 12.53
C PRO A 390 30.01 1.51 11.09
N LEU A 391 29.01 0.75 10.62
CA LEU A 391 28.90 0.32 9.25
C LEU A 391 28.04 1.28 8.45
N TYR A 392 28.56 1.66 7.29
CA TYR A 392 27.88 2.48 6.30
C TYR A 392 27.47 1.63 5.11
N ALA A 393 26.26 1.86 4.60
CA ALA A 393 25.86 1.41 3.29
C ALA A 393 26.40 2.40 2.26
N ARG A 394 27.20 1.91 1.31
CA ARG A 394 27.78 2.73 0.23
C ARG A 394 26.98 2.55 -1.05
N LEU A 395 26.70 3.66 -1.70
CA LEU A 395 25.86 3.74 -2.88
C LEU A 395 26.59 4.43 -4.02
N SER A 396 26.37 3.95 -5.24
CA SER A 396 26.81 4.59 -6.47
C SER A 396 25.62 5.13 -7.27
N ALA A 397 25.78 6.30 -7.88
CA ALA A 397 24.74 6.87 -8.73
C ALA A 397 24.46 5.98 -9.94
N CYS A 398 23.19 5.86 -10.31
CA CYS A 398 22.72 5.08 -11.44
C CYS A 398 21.90 5.91 -12.41
N GLU A 399 21.98 5.54 -13.70
CA GLU A 399 21.04 6.04 -14.70
C GLU A 399 19.69 5.32 -14.56
N GLY A 400 18.60 6.06 -14.69
CA GLY A 400 17.24 5.51 -14.65
C GLY A 400 16.38 6.16 -13.56
N ASP A 401 15.31 5.46 -13.19
CA ASP A 401 14.32 5.92 -12.21
C ASP A 401 14.64 5.51 -10.77
N ILE A 402 15.65 4.65 -10.56
CA ILE A 402 16.20 4.33 -9.25
C ILE A 402 17.60 4.96 -9.16
N PRO A 403 17.78 6.03 -8.35
CA PRO A 403 18.96 6.90 -8.43
C PRO A 403 20.24 6.28 -7.89
N TRP A 404 20.14 5.28 -7.01
CA TRP A 404 21.29 4.70 -6.31
C TRP A 404 21.38 3.20 -6.51
N ARG A 405 22.58 2.64 -6.50
CA ARG A 405 22.86 1.20 -6.39
C ARG A 405 23.69 0.93 -5.15
N LEU A 406 23.36 -0.14 -4.44
CA LEU A 406 24.14 -0.61 -3.31
C LEU A 406 25.46 -1.23 -3.79
N ASP A 407 26.58 -0.64 -3.39
CA ASP A 407 27.92 -1.19 -3.66
C ASP A 407 28.37 -2.17 -2.58
N GLY A 408 27.81 -2.04 -1.37
CA GLY A 408 28.08 -2.90 -0.21
C GLY A 408 28.20 -2.11 1.08
N PHE A 409 28.70 -2.78 2.12
CA PHE A 409 28.84 -2.23 3.47
C PHE A 409 30.31 -2.07 3.85
N SER A 410 30.65 -0.97 4.52
CA SER A 410 32.02 -0.70 4.94
C SER A 410 32.06 0.18 6.20
N THR A 411 33.15 0.10 6.95
CA THR A 411 33.45 1.02 8.05
C THR A 411 34.11 2.31 7.58
N GLU A 412 34.39 2.41 6.27
CA GLU A 412 35.00 3.56 5.60
C GLU A 412 34.05 4.14 4.53
N LEU A 413 34.09 5.47 4.37
CA LEU A 413 33.25 6.23 3.43
C LEU A 413 33.97 6.50 2.10
#